data_AF-A0A6A6TT14-F1
#
_entry.id   AF-A0A6A6TT14-F1
#
_cell.length_a   1.000
_cell.length_b   1.000
_cell.length_c   1.000
_cell.angle_alpha   90.00
_cell.angle_beta   90.00
_cell.angle_gamma   90.00
#
_symmetry.space_group_name_H-M   'P 1'
#
loop_
_entity.id
_entity.type
_entity.pdbx_description
1 polymer ?
#
loop_
_entity_poly.entity_id
_entity_poly.type
_entity_poly.pdbx_seq_one_letter_code
_entity_poly.pdbx_strand_id
1 'polypeptide(L)'
;MVSSQKVLIDVRTPAEYSTGFLSADLSDAINIDFQSIDQLQSILSEQGIDIAKTDDITLYCRSGRRSHIALQTLKELGYSHARDIGGLEEARAILKREETSRGLEKSDVVALDVKREGSNDDNRKAREKSMADLLAGLEEHD
;
A
#
# COMPACT_ATOMS: atom_id res chain seq x y z
N MET A 1 13.44 -28.25 6.60
CA MET A 1 13.55 -26.78 6.51
C MET A 1 12.50 -26.33 5.52
N VAL A 2 11.42 -25.71 5.99
CA VAL A 2 10.41 -25.11 5.10
C VAL A 2 10.90 -23.70 4.81
N SER A 3 11.25 -23.44 3.56
CA SER A 3 11.64 -22.11 3.10
C SER A 3 10.35 -21.31 2.88
N SER A 4 9.93 -20.50 3.86
CA SER A 4 8.80 -19.59 3.66
C SER A 4 9.16 -18.55 2.60
N GLN A 5 8.51 -18.66 1.46
CA GLN A 5 8.53 -17.69 0.36
C GLN A 5 7.69 -16.47 0.78
N LYS A 6 8.10 -15.30 0.30
CA LYS A 6 7.30 -14.07 0.43
C LYS A 6 6.78 -13.70 -0.95
N VAL A 7 5.47 -13.57 -1.07
CA VAL A 7 4.80 -13.26 -2.33
C VAL A 7 4.00 -11.98 -2.18
N LEU A 8 4.21 -11.05 -3.10
CA LEU A 8 3.46 -9.80 -3.19
C LEU A 8 2.42 -9.91 -4.30
N ILE A 9 1.14 -9.78 -3.96
CA ILE A 9 0.02 -9.89 -4.88
C ILE A 9 -0.68 -8.55 -5.01
N ASP A 10 -0.81 -8.09 -6.25
CA ASP A 10 -1.59 -6.93 -6.62
C ASP A 10 -2.99 -7.37 -7.06
N VAL A 11 -4.02 -7.00 -6.30
CA VAL A 11 -5.42 -7.36 -6.61
C VAL A 11 -6.19 -6.32 -7.42
N ARG A 12 -5.47 -5.44 -8.11
CA ARG A 12 -6.05 -4.49 -9.06
C ARG A 12 -6.29 -5.16 -10.40
N THR A 13 -6.98 -4.44 -11.28
CA THR A 13 -7.17 -4.89 -12.65
C THR A 13 -5.84 -4.88 -13.41
N PRO A 14 -5.67 -5.74 -14.43
CA PRO A 14 -4.45 -5.74 -15.25
C PRO A 14 -4.20 -4.41 -15.97
N ALA A 15 -5.25 -3.66 -16.28
CA ALA A 15 -5.15 -2.32 -16.82
C ALA A 15 -4.48 -1.35 -15.82
N GLU A 16 -4.87 -1.40 -14.54
CA GLU A 16 -4.22 -0.61 -13.48
C GLU A 16 -2.77 -1.05 -13.25
N TYR A 17 -2.51 -2.37 -13.23
CA TYR A 17 -1.15 -2.91 -13.06
C TYR A 17 -0.18 -2.45 -14.17
N SER A 18 -0.66 -2.40 -15.42
CA SER A 18 0.13 -1.93 -16.57
C SER A 18 0.55 -0.46 -16.48
N THR A 19 -0.14 0.36 -15.68
CA THR A 19 0.23 1.77 -15.46
C THR A 19 1.34 1.95 -14.42
N GLY A 20 1.64 0.90 -13.66
CA GLY A 20 2.64 0.91 -12.60
C GLY A 20 2.25 -0.02 -11.47
N PHE A 21 3.23 -0.80 -11.00
CA PHE A 21 3.08 -1.75 -9.91
C PHE A 21 4.16 -1.54 -8.85
N LEU A 22 3.93 -2.12 -7.66
CA LEU A 22 4.92 -2.14 -6.59
C LEU A 22 5.84 -3.34 -6.76
N SER A 23 7.12 -3.15 -6.50
CA SER A 23 8.10 -4.25 -6.36
C SER A 23 8.67 -4.17 -4.95
N ALA A 24 8.98 -5.32 -4.35
CA ALA A 24 9.53 -5.42 -3.02
C ALA A 24 10.87 -6.14 -3.04
N ASP A 25 11.96 -5.45 -2.69
CA ASP A 25 13.34 -5.95 -2.53
C ASP A 25 13.90 -6.69 -3.77
N LEU A 26 13.43 -7.91 -4.02
CA LEU A 26 13.89 -8.82 -5.08
C LEU A 26 12.73 -9.52 -5.82
N SER A 27 11.48 -9.10 -5.62
CA SER A 27 10.32 -9.70 -6.29
C SER A 27 9.29 -8.66 -6.72
N ASP A 28 8.86 -8.77 -7.97
CA ASP A 28 7.78 -7.96 -8.53
C ASP A 28 6.42 -8.41 -8.00
N ALA A 29 5.48 -7.46 -7.83
CA ALA A 29 4.12 -7.83 -7.49
C ALA A 29 3.50 -8.63 -8.64
N ILE A 30 2.82 -9.71 -8.32
CA ILE A 30 2.09 -10.51 -9.30
C ILE A 30 0.66 -9.98 -9.37
N ASN A 31 0.19 -9.62 -10.56
CA ASN A 31 -1.18 -9.16 -10.73
C ASN A 31 -2.16 -10.32 -10.76
N ILE A 32 -3.07 -10.35 -9.80
CA ILE A 32 -4.17 -11.33 -9.73
C ILE A 32 -5.40 -10.59 -9.29
N ASP A 33 -6.32 -10.36 -10.23
CA ASP A 33 -7.54 -9.61 -9.94
C ASP A 33 -8.31 -10.23 -8.76
N PHE A 34 -8.90 -9.39 -7.91
CA PHE A 34 -9.61 -9.86 -6.72
C PHE A 34 -10.73 -10.87 -7.05
N GLN A 35 -11.28 -10.82 -8.27
CA GLN A 35 -12.31 -11.76 -8.74
C GLN A 35 -11.77 -13.17 -8.97
N SER A 36 -10.46 -13.33 -9.16
CA SER A 36 -9.80 -14.60 -9.44
C SER A 36 -8.89 -15.06 -8.30
N ILE A 37 -9.01 -14.44 -7.13
CA ILE A 37 -8.20 -14.77 -5.95
C ILE A 37 -8.47 -16.19 -5.45
N ASP A 38 -9.67 -16.74 -5.71
CA ASP A 38 -9.99 -18.12 -5.38
C ASP A 38 -9.13 -19.12 -6.17
N GLN A 39 -8.67 -18.72 -7.35
CA GLN A 39 -7.81 -19.50 -8.25
C GLN A 39 -6.32 -19.14 -8.12
N LEU A 40 -5.94 -18.38 -7.08
CA LEU A 40 -4.57 -17.90 -6.84
C LEU A 40 -3.53 -19.01 -7.05
N GLN A 41 -3.76 -20.18 -6.43
CA GLN A 41 -2.83 -21.31 -6.50
C GLN A 41 -2.64 -21.78 -7.95
N SER A 42 -3.73 -21.96 -8.70
CA SER A 42 -3.67 -22.40 -10.10
C SER A 42 -2.93 -21.40 -10.97
N ILE A 43 -3.25 -20.11 -10.85
CA ILE A 43 -2.62 -19.04 -11.64
C ILE A 43 -1.11 -19.01 -11.38
N LEU A 44 -0.69 -19.10 -10.11
CA LEU A 44 0.73 -19.10 -9.76
C LEU A 44 1.44 -20.36 -10.25
N SER A 45 0.81 -21.54 -10.13
CA SER A 45 1.36 -22.78 -10.68
C SER A 45 1.54 -22.73 -12.19
N GLU A 46 0.65 -22.08 -12.94
CA GLU A 46 0.80 -21.86 -14.39
C GLU A 46 2.00 -20.96 -14.72
N GLN A 47 2.36 -20.04 -13.83
CA GLN A 47 3.57 -19.22 -13.93
C GLN A 47 4.84 -19.94 -13.43
N GLY A 48 4.72 -21.21 -13.01
CA GLY A 48 5.83 -21.98 -12.44
C GLY A 48 6.18 -21.59 -10.99
N ILE A 49 5.28 -20.90 -10.29
CA ILE A 49 5.45 -20.44 -8.92
C ILE A 49 4.60 -21.34 -8.01
N ASP A 50 5.25 -22.23 -7.27
CA ASP A 50 4.57 -23.07 -6.28
C ASP A 50 4.53 -22.35 -4.93
N ILE A 51 3.33 -22.08 -4.44
CA ILE A 51 3.11 -21.48 -3.12
C ILE A 51 2.44 -22.48 -2.17
N ALA A 52 3.02 -22.63 -0.99
CA ALA A 52 2.45 -23.36 0.12
C ALA A 52 1.48 -22.48 0.91
N LYS A 53 0.53 -23.11 1.61
CA LYS A 53 -0.42 -22.42 2.51
C LYS A 53 0.27 -21.76 3.72
N THR A 54 1.53 -22.11 3.97
CA THR A 54 2.38 -21.55 5.01
C THR A 54 3.27 -20.40 4.54
N ASP A 55 3.21 -20.05 3.24
CA ASP A 55 3.98 -18.94 2.69
C ASP A 55 3.36 -17.58 3.03
N ASP A 56 4.23 -16.58 3.10
CA ASP A 56 3.87 -15.22 3.48
C ASP A 56 3.31 -14.47 2.27
N ILE A 57 1.98 -14.35 2.20
CA ILE A 57 1.27 -13.70 1.10
C ILE A 57 0.89 -12.29 1.54
N THR A 58 1.42 -11.30 0.84
CA THR A 58 1.10 -9.90 1.06
C THR A 58 0.22 -9.38 -0.08
N LEU A 59 -0.94 -8.84 0.26
CA LEU A 59 -1.92 -8.32 -0.69
C LEU A 59 -2.03 -6.80 -0.58
N TYR A 60 -2.18 -6.12 -1.72
CA TYR A 60 -2.54 -4.71 -1.75
C TYR A 60 -3.48 -4.41 -2.92
N CYS A 61 -4.20 -3.30 -2.82
CA CYS A 61 -4.99 -2.79 -3.94
C CYS A 61 -4.91 -1.26 -4.03
N ARG A 62 -5.76 -0.63 -4.84
CA ARG A 62 -5.79 0.84 -4.94
C ARG A 62 -6.20 1.52 -3.61
N SER A 63 -7.19 0.98 -2.89
CA SER A 63 -7.85 1.64 -1.75
C SER A 63 -8.04 0.76 -0.49
N GLY A 64 -7.41 -0.42 -0.43
CA GLY A 64 -7.55 -1.40 0.66
C GLY A 64 -8.82 -2.28 0.64
N ARG A 65 -9.92 -1.87 0.00
CA ARG A 65 -11.19 -2.64 0.06
C ARG A 65 -11.10 -4.02 -0.63
N ARG A 66 -10.53 -4.06 -1.84
CA ARG A 66 -10.44 -5.29 -2.64
C ARG A 66 -9.46 -6.28 -2.02
N SER A 67 -8.34 -5.79 -1.50
CA SER A 67 -7.32 -6.61 -0.82
C SER A 67 -7.84 -7.20 0.49
N HIS A 68 -8.71 -6.49 1.22
CA HIS A 68 -9.38 -7.06 2.39
C HIS A 68 -10.28 -8.25 2.05
N ILE A 69 -11.07 -8.15 0.98
CA ILE A 69 -11.94 -9.25 0.52
C ILE A 69 -11.08 -10.43 0.09
N ALA A 70 -10.05 -10.19 -0.72
CA ALA A 70 -9.10 -11.19 -1.14
C ALA A 70 -8.43 -11.91 0.06
N LEU A 71 -8.04 -11.17 1.09
CA LEU A 71 -7.48 -11.73 2.33
C LEU A 71 -8.46 -12.69 3.01
N GLN A 72 -9.75 -12.34 3.08
CA GLN A 72 -10.76 -13.23 3.67
C GLN A 72 -10.86 -14.53 2.88
N THR A 73 -10.94 -14.44 1.55
CA THR A 73 -11.00 -15.62 0.67
C THR A 73 -9.76 -16.51 0.84
N LEU A 74 -8.56 -15.94 0.93
CA LEU A 74 -7.34 -16.74 1.17
C LEU A 74 -7.37 -17.44 2.54
N LYS A 75 -7.89 -16.77 3.58
CA LYS A 75 -8.05 -17.42 4.89
C LYS A 75 -9.05 -18.57 4.83
N GLU A 76 -10.14 -18.43 4.08
CA GLU A 76 -11.12 -19.50 3.86
C GLU A 76 -10.52 -20.69 3.10
N LEU A 77 -9.59 -20.44 2.17
CA LEU A 77 -8.82 -21.48 1.46
C LEU A 77 -7.75 -22.17 2.33
N GLY A 78 -7.48 -21.62 3.52
CA GLY A 78 -6.55 -22.18 4.51
C GLY A 78 -5.14 -21.60 4.45
N TYR A 79 -4.94 -20.45 3.80
CA TYR A 79 -3.66 -19.73 3.89
C TYR A 79 -3.48 -19.16 5.30
N SER A 80 -2.43 -19.60 5.98
CA SER A 80 -2.18 -19.24 7.38
C SER A 80 -1.43 -17.91 7.54
N HIS A 81 -0.65 -17.53 6.51
CA HIS A 81 0.24 -16.37 6.51
C HIS A 81 -0.14 -15.35 5.43
N ALA A 82 -1.43 -15.04 5.30
CA ALA A 82 -1.91 -13.98 4.42
C ALA A 82 -2.08 -12.65 5.19
N ARG A 83 -1.61 -11.54 4.62
CA ARG A 83 -1.77 -10.19 5.16
C ARG A 83 -2.18 -9.19 4.09
N ASP A 84 -3.01 -8.22 4.48
CA ASP A 84 -3.36 -7.04 3.69
C ASP A 84 -2.53 -5.85 4.19
N ILE A 85 -1.91 -5.12 3.25
CA ILE A 85 -1.14 -3.89 3.54
C ILE A 85 -1.84 -2.63 3.04
N GLY A 86 -3.11 -2.73 2.63
CA GLY A 86 -3.98 -1.60 2.35
C GLY A 86 -3.90 -1.07 0.91
N GLY A 87 -4.02 0.24 0.77
CA GLY A 87 -3.98 0.94 -0.51
C GLY A 87 -2.58 0.99 -1.15
N LEU A 88 -2.50 1.45 -2.40
CA LEU A 88 -1.26 1.51 -3.17
C LEU A 88 -0.20 2.38 -2.48
N GLU A 89 -0.63 3.51 -1.93
CA GLU A 89 0.24 4.46 -1.23
C GLU A 89 0.76 3.90 0.10
N GLU A 90 -0.12 3.29 0.89
CA GLU A 90 0.22 2.66 2.16
C GLU A 90 1.14 1.46 1.94
N ALA A 91 0.81 0.61 0.97
CA ALA A 91 1.60 -0.52 0.58
C ALA A 91 3.02 -0.10 0.18
N ARG A 92 3.16 0.97 -0.62
CA ARG A 92 4.46 1.53 -0.99
C ARG A 92 5.26 1.99 0.23
N ALA A 93 4.62 2.67 1.17
CA ALA A 93 5.27 3.14 2.40
C ALA A 93 5.74 1.97 3.29
N ILE A 94 4.92 0.93 3.41
CA ILE A 94 5.22 -0.28 4.18
C ILE A 94 6.38 -1.04 3.53
N LEU A 95 6.32 -1.31 2.22
CA LEU A 95 7.37 -2.02 1.50
C LEU A 95 8.72 -1.29 1.59
N LYS A 96 8.71 0.03 1.41
CA LYS A 96 9.92 0.86 1.56
C LYS A 96 10.50 0.77 2.97
N ARG A 97 9.65 0.77 4.01
CA ARG A 97 10.09 0.60 5.41
C ARG A 97 10.68 -0.79 5.66
N GLU A 98 10.06 -1.85 5.15
CA GLU A 98 10.54 -3.22 5.31
C GLU A 98 11.90 -3.43 4.63
N GLU A 99 12.07 -2.89 3.42
CA GLU A 99 13.34 -2.89 2.68
C GLU A 99 14.43 -2.16 3.48
N THR A 100 14.11 -0.97 3.98
CA THR A 100 15.00 -0.13 4.78
C THR A 100 15.36 -0.80 6.13
N SER A 101 14.46 -1.57 6.73
CA SER A 101 14.66 -2.23 8.02
C SER A 101 15.66 -3.39 7.97
N ARG A 102 15.92 -3.97 6.79
CA ARG A 102 17.05 -4.90 6.60
C ARG A 102 18.39 -4.18 6.38
N GLY A 103 18.38 -2.89 6.03
CA GLY A 103 19.56 -2.09 5.73
C GLY A 103 20.10 -1.21 6.87
N LEU A 104 19.32 -0.94 7.92
CA LEU A 104 19.74 -0.02 8.99
C LEU A 104 20.47 -0.69 10.16
N GLU A 105 21.73 -1.03 9.92
CA GLU A 105 22.79 -0.68 10.87
C GLU A 105 23.62 0.54 10.45
N LYS A 106 23.47 1.13 9.25
CA LYS A 106 24.22 2.35 8.92
C LYS A 106 23.45 3.38 8.07
N SER A 107 23.27 4.53 8.72
CA SER A 107 23.47 5.87 8.15
C SER A 107 22.36 6.49 7.29
N ASP A 108 21.70 7.46 7.93
CA ASP A 108 21.40 8.82 7.43
C ASP A 108 20.74 9.05 6.06
N VAL A 109 19.64 9.80 6.13
CA VAL A 109 19.12 10.79 5.15
C VAL A 109 18.81 10.34 3.72
N VAL A 110 17.52 10.17 3.40
CA VAL A 110 16.98 10.70 2.14
C VAL A 110 15.55 11.18 2.33
N ALA A 111 15.41 12.50 2.42
CA ALA A 111 14.19 13.21 2.08
C ALA A 111 13.83 12.89 0.62
N LEU A 112 12.65 12.33 0.36
CA LEU A 112 12.07 12.30 -0.97
C LEU A 112 10.64 12.83 -0.87
N ASP A 113 10.58 14.14 -1.11
CA ASP A 113 9.53 14.90 -1.77
C ASP A 113 8.46 14.03 -2.45
N VAL A 114 7.26 13.97 -1.86
CA VAL A 114 6.03 13.67 -2.60
C VAL A 114 5.23 14.96 -2.65
N LYS A 115 5.49 15.73 -3.70
CA LYS A 115 4.57 16.75 -4.20
C LYS A 115 3.38 16.08 -4.89
N ARG A 116 2.17 16.46 -4.44
CA ARG A 116 0.88 16.52 -5.20
C ARG A 116 0.27 15.17 -5.63
N GLU A 117 -1.04 14.95 -5.69
CA GLU A 117 -2.27 15.73 -5.51
C GLU A 117 -3.47 14.77 -5.73
N GLY A 118 -4.57 14.95 -4.98
CA GLY A 118 -5.92 14.54 -5.39
C GLY A 118 -6.52 13.29 -4.73
N SER A 119 -7.36 13.48 -3.71
CA SER A 119 -8.82 13.47 -3.88
C SER A 119 -9.57 13.57 -2.55
N ASN A 120 -10.09 14.78 -2.31
CA ASN A 120 -11.44 15.09 -1.83
C ASN A 120 -12.03 14.19 -0.71
N ASP A 121 -11.94 14.64 0.54
CA ASP A 121 -12.99 14.43 1.52
C ASP A 121 -13.33 15.76 2.20
N ASP A 122 -14.62 16.00 2.24
CA ASP A 122 -15.31 17.22 2.57
C ASP A 122 -15.08 17.64 4.04
N ASN A 123 -15.40 18.90 4.35
CA ASN A 123 -15.69 19.39 5.70
C ASN A 123 -14.52 19.81 6.61
N ARG A 124 -14.07 21.07 6.45
CA ARG A 124 -13.69 21.91 7.61
C ARG A 124 -13.88 23.40 7.34
N LYS A 125 -15.13 23.79 7.06
CA LYS A 125 -15.51 25.21 7.05
C LYS A 125 -15.75 25.66 8.49
N ALA A 126 -14.73 26.24 9.15
CA ALA A 126 -14.86 27.29 10.17
C ALA A 126 -13.56 27.44 10.97
N ARG A 127 -12.67 28.36 10.58
CA ARG A 127 -11.78 29.05 11.54
C ARG A 127 -11.09 30.31 11.01
N GLU A 128 -11.69 30.98 10.03
CA GLU A 128 -11.21 32.30 9.57
C GLU A 128 -12.24 33.37 9.96
N LYS A 129 -12.24 33.78 11.23
CA LYS A 129 -12.88 35.04 11.62
C LYS A 129 -12.41 35.67 12.94
N SER A 130 -11.12 35.58 13.28
CA SER A 130 -10.58 36.33 14.45
C SER A 130 -9.14 36.75 14.29
N MET A 131 -8.74 37.16 13.08
CA MET A 131 -7.43 37.79 12.84
C MET A 131 -7.56 39.01 11.91
N ALA A 132 -8.70 39.69 11.97
CA ALA A 132 -8.93 40.98 11.32
C ALA A 132 -9.10 42.13 12.33
N ASP A 133 -9.06 41.84 13.63
CA ASP A 133 -9.35 42.82 14.70
C ASP A 133 -8.09 43.28 15.47
N LEU A 134 -6.89 42.82 15.08
CA LEU A 134 -5.63 43.13 15.79
C LEU A 134 -4.70 44.10 15.04
N LEU A 135 -5.12 44.66 13.90
CA LEU A 135 -4.23 45.46 13.04
C LEU A 135 -4.74 46.88 12.70
N ALA A 136 -5.64 47.46 13.51
CA ALA A 136 -6.25 48.76 13.21
C ALA A 136 -6.30 49.74 14.41
N GLY A 137 -5.22 49.86 15.21
CA GLY A 137 -5.24 50.82 16.32
C GLY A 137 -3.90 51.30 16.87
N LEU A 138 -2.80 51.14 16.12
CA LEU A 138 -1.49 51.64 16.55
C LEU A 138 -0.80 52.39 15.41
N GLU A 139 -1.41 53.48 14.98
CA GLU A 139 -0.92 54.61 14.17
C GLU A 139 -2.22 55.39 13.92
N GLU A 140 -2.45 56.54 14.54
CA GLU A 140 -2.03 57.83 14.00
C GLU A 140 -1.63 58.81 15.12
N HIS A 141 -0.62 59.59 14.77
CA HIS A 141 0.14 60.52 15.58
C HIS A 141 -0.13 61.92 15.00
N ASP A 142 -0.67 62.84 15.81
CA ASP A 142 -0.30 64.27 15.86
C ASP A 142 -0.81 64.90 17.18
#